data_AF-A0A530M4Y1-F1
#
_entry.id   AF-A0A530M4Y1-F1
#
_cell.length_a   1.000
_cell.length_b   1.000
_cell.length_c   1.000
_cell.angle_alpha   90.00
_cell.angle_beta   90.00
_cell.angle_gamma   90.00
#
_symmetry.space_group_name_H-M   'P 1'
#
loop_
_entity.id
_entity.type
_entity.pdbx_description
1 polymer ?
#
loop_
_entity_poly.entity_id
_entity_poly.type
_entity_poly.pdbx_seq_one_letter_code
_entity_poly.pdbx_strand_id
1 'polypeptide(L)'
;MERNRDYREFSATIRSIQRMIAGETRVSGEMMVIVNMLLRQHRRLKARYRDLKWERSEHGVYWAQLDDWFVYISPQTRGRWILSCRNGPGPKDYSPPFGRWLDSLEEAKNKALVCVEEGMNDLAEIGYEVR
;
A
#
# COMPACT_ATOMS: atom_id res chain seq x y z
N MET A 1 -19.12 17.83 -25.43
CA MET A 1 -18.61 16.92 -24.38
C MET A 1 -17.61 17.67 -23.50
N GLU A 2 -18.09 18.62 -22.68
CA GLU A 2 -17.21 19.52 -21.89
C GLU A 2 -17.50 19.51 -20.38
N ARG A 3 -18.50 18.75 -19.93
CA ARG A 3 -19.06 18.87 -18.58
C ARG A 3 -18.33 18.04 -17.50
N ASN A 4 -17.09 17.61 -17.78
CA ASN A 4 -16.36 16.66 -16.92
C ASN A 4 -14.86 17.00 -16.76
N ARG A 5 -14.48 18.28 -16.91
CA ARG A 5 -13.17 18.74 -16.45
C ARG A 5 -13.34 19.29 -15.04
N ASP A 6 -12.72 18.64 -14.07
CA ASP A 6 -12.61 19.17 -12.73
C ASP A 6 -11.63 20.36 -12.76
N TYR A 7 -12.15 21.58 -12.72
CA TYR A 7 -11.37 22.82 -12.72
C TYR A 7 -10.82 23.18 -11.34
N ARG A 8 -11.03 22.34 -10.32
CA ARG A 8 -10.51 22.59 -8.97
C ARG A 8 -8.99 22.49 -8.98
N GLU A 9 -8.33 23.49 -8.41
CA GLU A 9 -6.90 23.36 -8.13
C GLU A 9 -6.65 22.12 -7.27
N PHE A 10 -5.61 21.37 -7.59
CA PHE A 10 -5.20 20.16 -6.86
C PHE A 10 -5.20 20.36 -5.34
N SER A 11 -4.77 21.55 -4.88
CA SER A 11 -4.78 21.98 -3.48
C SER A 11 -6.17 21.97 -2.84
N ALA A 12 -7.21 22.38 -3.58
CA ALA A 12 -8.60 22.37 -3.12
C ALA A 12 -9.14 20.94 -3.01
N THR A 13 -8.78 20.06 -3.95
CA THR A 13 -9.13 18.63 -3.89
C THR A 13 -8.51 17.96 -2.68
N ILE A 14 -7.21 18.18 -2.42
CA ILE A 14 -6.53 17.64 -1.23
C ILE A 14 -7.20 18.12 0.06
N ARG A 15 -7.50 19.42 0.18
CA ARG A 15 -8.23 19.95 1.35
C ARG A 15 -9.61 19.31 1.50
N SER A 16 -10.33 19.11 0.39
CA SER A 16 -11.64 18.45 0.43
C SER A 16 -11.54 17.01 0.95
N ILE A 17 -10.55 16.25 0.49
CA ILE A 17 -10.28 14.89 0.99
C ILE A 17 -9.94 14.92 2.48
N GLN A 18 -9.08 15.84 2.92
CA GLN A 18 -8.72 15.98 4.34
C GLN A 18 -9.95 16.24 5.22
N ARG A 19 -10.84 17.13 4.79
CA ARG A 19 -12.10 17.41 5.51
C ARG A 19 -13.06 16.22 5.51
N MET A 20 -13.10 15.44 4.42
CA MET A 20 -13.84 14.17 4.40
C MET A 20 -13.27 13.15 5.39
N ILE A 21 -11.94 13.01 5.46
CA ILE A 21 -11.26 12.13 6.44
C ILE A 21 -11.54 12.59 7.88
N ALA A 22 -11.55 13.91 8.12
CA ALA A 22 -11.88 14.50 9.42
C ALA A 22 -13.37 14.41 9.80
N GLY A 23 -14.24 13.90 8.90
CA GLY A 23 -15.67 13.81 9.12
C GLY A 23 -16.43 15.14 9.01
N GLU A 24 -15.75 16.22 8.63
CA GLU A 24 -16.34 17.55 8.47
C GLU A 24 -17.18 17.69 7.19
N THR A 25 -17.01 16.75 6.25
CA THR A 25 -17.71 16.76 4.96
C THR A 25 -18.05 15.34 4.54
N ARG A 26 -19.21 15.15 3.94
CA ARG A 26 -19.64 13.85 3.43
C ARG A 26 -18.72 13.38 2.29
N VAL A 27 -18.37 12.10 2.29
CA VAL A 27 -17.63 11.44 1.20
C VAL A 27 -18.46 11.48 -0.08
N SER A 28 -17.88 11.95 -1.18
CA SER A 28 -18.58 12.03 -2.48
C SER A 28 -18.87 10.62 -3.05
N GLY A 29 -19.88 10.52 -3.93
CA GLY A 29 -20.22 9.26 -4.59
C GLY A 29 -19.06 8.67 -5.41
N GLU A 30 -18.33 9.53 -6.13
CA GLU A 30 -17.14 9.14 -6.89
C GLU A 30 -16.03 8.59 -6.00
N MET A 31 -15.78 9.24 -4.85
CA MET A 31 -14.80 8.77 -3.88
C MET A 31 -15.22 7.42 -3.28
N MET A 32 -16.51 7.22 -3.01
CA MET A 32 -17.02 5.92 -2.58
C MET A 32 -16.80 4.83 -3.62
N VAL A 33 -16.88 5.13 -4.92
CA VAL A 33 -16.53 4.18 -5.99
C VAL A 33 -15.06 3.79 -5.88
N ILE A 34 -14.16 4.77 -5.76
CA ILE A 34 -12.70 4.53 -5.62
C ILE A 34 -12.42 3.69 -4.37
N VAL A 35 -12.99 4.06 -3.21
CA VAL A 35 -12.85 3.29 -1.96
C VAL A 35 -13.34 1.86 -2.13
N ASN A 36 -14.48 1.65 -2.79
CA ASN A 36 -14.98 0.31 -3.05
C ASN A 36 -14.06 -0.50 -3.99
N MET A 37 -13.44 0.15 -4.98
CA MET A 37 -12.46 -0.49 -5.85
C MET A 37 -11.22 -0.93 -5.05
N LEU A 38 -10.68 -0.05 -4.20
CA LEU A 38 -9.55 -0.35 -3.32
C LEU A 38 -9.88 -1.48 -2.33
N LEU A 39 -11.07 -1.47 -1.73
CA LEU A 39 -11.52 -2.56 -0.85
C LEU A 39 -11.63 -3.89 -1.59
N ARG A 40 -12.13 -3.90 -2.83
CA ARG A 40 -12.18 -5.11 -3.66
C ARG A 40 -10.78 -5.62 -3.99
N GLN A 41 -9.84 -4.73 -4.34
CA GLN A 41 -8.44 -5.09 -4.54
C GLN A 41 -7.84 -5.71 -3.27
N HIS A 42 -8.00 -5.07 -2.12
CA HIS A 42 -7.49 -5.59 -0.84
C HIS A 42 -8.07 -6.98 -0.51
N ARG A 43 -9.37 -7.19 -0.71
CA ARG A 43 -10.00 -8.51 -0.51
C ARG A 43 -9.45 -9.58 -1.47
N ARG A 44 -9.19 -9.22 -2.73
CA ARG A 44 -8.56 -10.13 -3.70
C ARG A 44 -7.13 -10.49 -3.31
N LEU A 45 -6.34 -9.52 -2.83
CA LEU A 45 -4.99 -9.76 -2.33
C LEU A 45 -5.01 -10.73 -1.14
N LYS A 46 -5.90 -10.48 -0.17
CA LYS A 46 -6.09 -11.41 0.97
C LYS A 46 -6.48 -12.82 0.54
N ALA A 47 -7.32 -12.96 -0.48
CA ALA A 47 -7.72 -14.26 -1.00
C ALA A 47 -6.56 -14.97 -1.72
N ARG A 48 -5.79 -14.23 -2.53
CA ARG A 48 -4.60 -14.74 -3.25
C ARG A 48 -3.52 -15.24 -2.28
N TYR A 49 -3.26 -14.47 -1.23
CA TYR A 49 -2.22 -14.76 -0.24
C TYR A 49 -2.78 -15.30 1.08
N ARG A 50 -3.92 -16.01 1.05
CA ARG A 50 -4.59 -16.52 2.26
C ARG A 50 -3.71 -17.50 3.07
N ASP A 51 -2.88 -18.26 2.37
CA ASP A 51 -2.02 -19.30 2.93
C ASP A 51 -0.59 -18.79 3.19
N LEU A 52 -0.38 -17.46 3.10
CA LEU A 52 0.91 -16.81 3.34
C LEU A 52 1.35 -17.02 4.79
N LYS A 53 2.51 -17.65 4.95
CA LYS A 53 3.13 -17.87 6.26
C LYS A 53 4.08 -16.73 6.57
N TRP A 54 3.84 -16.08 7.70
CA TRP A 54 4.76 -15.09 8.26
C TRP A 54 5.72 -15.79 9.21
N GLU A 55 6.99 -15.75 8.89
CA GLU A 55 8.05 -16.23 9.76
C GLU A 55 8.52 -15.11 10.68
N ARG A 56 9.05 -15.46 11.85
CA ARG A 56 9.52 -14.49 12.85
C ARG A 56 10.97 -14.77 13.18
N SER A 57 11.81 -13.74 13.06
CA SER A 57 13.22 -13.82 13.46
C SER A 57 13.39 -13.69 14.98
N GLU A 58 14.58 -14.02 15.48
CA GLU A 58 14.97 -13.87 16.90
C GLU A 58 14.80 -12.43 17.40
N HIS A 59 15.00 -11.43 16.52
CA HIS A 59 14.83 -10.02 16.83
C HIS A 59 13.37 -9.52 16.70
N GLY A 60 12.42 -10.42 16.45
CA GLY A 60 11.01 -10.10 16.38
C GLY A 60 10.55 -9.49 15.05
N VAL A 61 11.41 -9.47 14.03
CA VAL A 61 11.05 -9.08 12.66
C VAL A 61 10.20 -10.18 12.05
N TYR A 62 9.04 -9.81 11.53
CA TYR A 62 8.22 -10.71 10.73
C TYR A 62 8.64 -10.61 9.27
N TRP A 63 8.75 -11.72 8.57
CA TRP A 63 9.04 -11.70 7.15
C TRP A 63 8.26 -12.76 6.39
N ALA A 64 8.06 -12.53 5.11
CA ALA A 64 7.42 -13.47 4.21
C ALA A 64 7.89 -13.21 2.77
N GLN A 65 7.82 -14.25 1.94
CA GLN A 65 8.02 -14.14 0.50
C GLN A 65 6.66 -14.14 -0.21
N LEU A 66 6.45 -13.19 -1.12
CA LEU A 66 5.28 -13.05 -1.96
C LEU A 66 5.73 -13.03 -3.42
N ASP A 67 5.59 -14.15 -4.13
CA ASP A 67 6.15 -14.32 -5.47
C ASP A 67 7.67 -13.98 -5.44
N ASP A 68 8.13 -13.04 -6.28
CA ASP A 68 9.54 -12.59 -6.31
C ASP A 68 9.86 -11.52 -5.25
N TRP A 69 8.92 -11.20 -4.36
CA TRP A 69 9.07 -10.15 -3.37
C TRP A 69 9.39 -10.69 -1.98
N PHE A 70 10.32 -10.03 -1.30
CA PHE A 70 10.66 -10.30 0.09
C PHE A 70 10.20 -9.14 0.95
N VAL A 71 9.37 -9.42 1.96
CA VAL A 71 8.78 -8.41 2.82
C VAL A 71 9.23 -8.61 4.26
N TYR A 72 9.55 -7.50 4.93
CA TYR A 72 10.00 -7.45 6.31
C TYR A 72 9.16 -6.43 7.09
N ILE A 73 8.72 -6.81 8.28
CA ILE A 73 7.95 -6.00 9.20
C ILE A 73 8.69 -6.00 10.54
N SER A 74 9.33 -4.87 10.84
CA SER A 74 10.19 -4.74 12.01
C SER A 74 9.48 -3.96 13.12
N PRO A 75 9.44 -4.48 14.37
CA PRO A 75 8.88 -3.74 15.49
C PRO A 75 9.74 -2.52 15.79
N GLN A 76 9.07 -1.42 16.12
CA GLN A 76 9.65 -0.16 16.53
C GLN A 76 9.20 0.19 17.96
N THR A 77 9.64 1.34 18.46
CA THR A 77 9.21 1.81 19.78
C THR A 77 7.72 2.13 19.81
N ARG A 78 7.11 2.05 21.01
CA ARG A 78 5.69 2.39 21.26
C ARG A 78 4.69 1.57 20.44
N GLY A 79 4.99 0.29 20.18
CA GLY A 79 4.09 -0.61 19.47
C GLY A 79 3.96 -0.33 17.97
N ARG A 80 4.82 0.53 17.42
CA ARG A 80 4.81 0.90 16.00
C ARG A 80 5.57 -0.11 15.16
N TRP A 81 5.28 -0.13 13.88
CA TRP A 81 5.86 -1.07 12.92
C TRP A 81 6.36 -0.34 11.68
N ILE A 82 7.52 -0.78 11.17
CA ILE A 82 8.02 -0.33 9.88
C ILE A 82 7.99 -1.50 8.89
N LEU A 83 7.54 -1.21 7.69
CA LEU A 83 7.48 -2.14 6.57
C LEU A 83 8.64 -1.86 5.63
N SER A 84 9.29 -2.90 5.13
CA SER A 84 10.13 -2.84 3.95
C SER A 84 9.88 -4.03 3.03
N CYS A 85 9.99 -3.84 1.72
CA CYS A 85 9.90 -4.91 0.73
C CYS A 85 10.87 -4.69 -0.43
N ARG A 86 11.24 -5.77 -1.11
CA ARG A 86 12.18 -5.76 -2.23
C ARG A 86 11.80 -6.81 -3.26
N ASN A 87 12.04 -6.54 -4.54
CA ASN A 87 11.83 -7.47 -5.65
C ASN A 87 13.09 -8.30 -5.90
N GLY A 88 13.33 -9.28 -5.04
CA GLY A 88 14.50 -10.15 -5.06
C GLY A 88 15.23 -10.23 -3.71
N PRO A 89 16.14 -11.19 -3.52
CA PRO A 89 16.79 -11.44 -2.24
C PRO A 89 17.92 -10.45 -1.90
N GLY A 90 18.44 -9.74 -2.91
CA GLY A 90 19.60 -8.88 -2.82
C GLY A 90 19.32 -7.49 -2.24
N PRO A 91 20.36 -6.80 -1.72
CA PRO A 91 20.23 -5.43 -1.22
C PRO A 91 20.17 -4.37 -2.33
N LYS A 92 20.48 -4.75 -3.59
CA LYS A 92 20.43 -3.87 -4.77
C LYS A 92 19.13 -4.01 -5.55
N ASP A 93 18.26 -4.93 -5.13
CA ASP A 93 16.99 -5.18 -5.79
C ASP A 93 16.04 -4.02 -5.56
N TYR A 94 15.11 -3.83 -6.49
CA TYR A 94 14.16 -2.72 -6.44
C TYR A 94 13.34 -2.78 -5.15
N SER A 95 13.17 -1.62 -4.52
CA SER A 95 12.48 -1.43 -3.26
C SER A 95 11.62 -0.18 -3.36
N PRO A 96 10.28 -0.28 -3.34
CA PRO A 96 9.41 0.88 -3.41
C PRO A 96 9.54 1.74 -2.14
N PRO A 97 9.15 3.03 -2.20
CA PRO A 97 9.15 3.89 -1.03
C PRO A 97 8.13 3.39 0.00
N PHE A 98 8.57 3.30 1.26
CA PHE A 98 7.70 2.86 2.35
C PHE A 98 6.97 4.04 2.99
N GLY A 99 5.72 3.78 3.37
CA GLY A 99 4.89 4.77 4.03
C GLY A 99 5.32 5.07 5.47
N ARG A 100 4.44 5.78 6.18
CA ARG A 100 4.57 6.06 7.60
C ARG A 100 4.61 4.80 8.46
N TRP A 101 5.05 4.95 9.71
CA TRP A 101 4.92 3.92 10.73
C TRP A 101 3.46 3.50 10.93
N LEU A 102 3.28 2.20 11.20
CA LEU A 102 1.97 1.57 11.31
C LEU A 102 1.69 1.21 12.78
N ASP A 103 0.43 1.28 13.17
CA ASP A 103 0.04 1.23 14.59
C ASP A 103 -0.19 -0.20 15.08
N SER A 104 -0.22 -1.17 14.17
CA SER A 104 -0.34 -2.59 14.52
C SER A 104 0.37 -3.52 13.53
N LEU A 105 0.73 -4.71 13.99
CA LEU A 105 1.29 -5.77 13.15
C LEU A 105 0.31 -6.18 12.05
N GLU A 106 -0.99 -6.23 12.34
CA GLU A 106 -2.01 -6.62 11.37
C GLU A 106 -2.17 -5.56 10.28
N GLU A 107 -2.14 -4.27 10.63
CA GLU A 107 -2.07 -3.18 9.66
C GLU A 107 -0.80 -3.30 8.80
N ALA A 108 0.35 -3.62 9.40
CA ALA A 108 1.60 -3.83 8.67
C ALA A 108 1.54 -4.99 7.69
N LYS A 109 0.95 -6.13 8.07
CA LYS A 109 0.74 -7.27 7.17
C LYS A 109 -0.21 -6.93 6.03
N ASN A 110 -1.25 -6.14 6.30
CA ASN A 110 -2.19 -5.70 5.26
C ASN A 110 -1.55 -4.70 4.30
N LYS A 111 -0.77 -3.75 4.82
CA LYS A 111 -0.03 -2.77 4.00
C LYS A 111 1.06 -3.43 3.17
N ALA A 112 1.71 -4.48 3.69
CA ALA A 112 2.68 -5.30 2.95
C ALA A 112 2.12 -5.82 1.63
N LEU A 113 0.92 -6.42 1.65
CA LEU A 113 0.27 -6.94 0.44
C LEU A 113 0.06 -5.84 -0.60
N VAL A 114 -0.37 -4.66 -0.14
CA VAL A 114 -0.64 -3.50 -1.01
C VAL A 114 0.66 -2.95 -1.58
N CYS A 115 1.72 -2.80 -0.78
CA CYS A 115 3.00 -2.29 -1.26
C CYS A 115 3.68 -3.21 -2.27
N VAL A 116 3.52 -4.53 -2.14
CA VAL A 116 3.99 -5.48 -3.17
C VAL A 116 3.22 -5.28 -4.48
N GLU A 117 1.90 -5.17 -4.43
CA GLU A 117 1.09 -4.93 -5.63
C GLU A 117 1.40 -3.57 -6.29
N GLU A 118 1.57 -2.51 -5.49
CA GLU A 118 2.02 -1.19 -5.95
C GLU A 118 3.40 -1.30 -6.63
N GLY A 119 4.37 -1.96 -5.99
CA GLY A 119 5.69 -2.16 -6.56
C GLY A 119 5.70 -3.02 -7.83
N MET A 120 4.79 -3.98 -7.97
CA MET A 120 4.61 -4.74 -9.22
C MET A 120 4.12 -3.84 -10.36
N ASN A 121 3.21 -2.90 -10.07
CA ASN A 121 2.75 -1.92 -11.06
C ASN A 121 3.89 -0.97 -11.44
N ASP A 122 4.65 -0.46 -10.46
CA ASP A 122 5.79 0.42 -10.71
C ASP A 122 6.83 -0.25 -11.63
N LEU A 123 7.18 -1.51 -11.36
CA LEU A 123 8.10 -2.28 -12.21
C LEU A 123 7.54 -2.52 -13.62
N ALA A 124 6.24 -2.74 -13.74
CA ALA A 124 5.60 -2.89 -15.04
C ALA A 124 5.66 -1.58 -15.84
N GLU A 125 5.38 -0.44 -15.20
CA GLU A 125 5.48 0.90 -15.80
C GLU A 125 6.91 1.20 -16.27
N ILE A 126 7.92 0.96 -15.43
CA ILE A 126 9.34 1.10 -15.80
C ILE A 126 9.68 0.20 -17.00
N GLY A 127 9.19 -1.04 -17.00
CA GLY A 127 9.40 -1.98 -18.10
C GLY A 127 8.73 -1.55 -19.42
N TYR A 128 7.64 -0.80 -19.37
CA TYR A 128 7.00 -0.20 -20.55
C TYR A 128 7.75 1.03 -21.06
N GLU A 129 8.24 1.91 -20.18
CA GLU A 129 8.95 3.14 -20.57
C GLU A 129 10.32 2.87 -21.23
N VAL A 130 10.93 1.72 -20.96
CA VAL A 130 12.22 1.31 -21.52
C VAL A 130 12.08 0.66 -22.92
N ARG A 131 10.85 0.36 -23.37
CA ARG A 131 10.56 -0.23 -24.69
C ARG A 131 10.16 0.82 -25.71
#